data_AF-A0A7Y0TYZ8-F1
#
_entry.id   AF-A0A7Y0TYZ8-F1
#
_cell.length_a   1.000
_cell.length_b   1.000
_cell.length_c   1.000
_cell.angle_alpha   90.00
_cell.angle_beta   90.00
_cell.angle_gamma   90.00
#
_symmetry.space_group_name_H-M   'P 1'
#
loop_
_entity.id
_entity.type
_entity.pdbx_description
1 polymer ?
#
loop_
_entity_poly.entity_id
_entity_poly.type
_entity_poly.pdbx_seq_one_letter_code
_entity_poly.pdbx_strand_id
1 'polypeptide(L)' 'MGRFIRRVVRANSGVLIEVMEKDTIRRNRVVAHIGTAHNGIEMRELFARAKEVVLDGQLVMDLGLEADQELRG' A
#
# COMPACT_ATOMS: atom_id res chain seq x y z
N MET A 1 13.30 3.25 4.66
CA MET A 1 12.42 2.06 4.49
C MET A 1 11.65 2.23 3.18
N GLY A 2 11.16 1.15 2.53
CA GLY A 2 10.57 1.26 1.19
C GLY A 2 9.13 0.74 1.14
N ARG A 3 8.22 1.54 0.57
CA ARG A 3 6.84 1.12 0.28
C ARG A 3 6.73 0.48 -1.10
N PHE A 4 5.90 -0.55 -1.22
CA PHE A 4 5.68 -1.27 -2.48
C PHE A 4 4.25 -1.82 -2.55
N ILE A 5 3.75 -2.01 -3.78
CA ILE A 5 2.41 -2.53 -4.02
C ILE A 5 2.48 -4.07 -4.03
N ARG A 6 1.60 -4.72 -3.25
CA ARG A 6 1.41 -6.16 -3.23
C ARG A 6 0.08 -6.52 -3.91
N ARG A 7 0.14 -7.54 -4.75
CA ARG A 7 -1.03 -8.15 -5.40
C ARG A 7 -1.25 -9.56 -4.84
N VAL A 8 -2.46 -9.86 -4.38
CA VAL A 8 -2.83 -11.18 -3.87
C VAL A 8 -4.06 -11.68 -4.60
N VAL A 9 -3.92 -12.81 -5.31
CA VAL A 9 -5.05 -13.49 -5.95
C VAL A 9 -5.81 -14.26 -4.88
N ARG A 10 -7.10 -13.98 -4.73
CA ARG A 10 -7.99 -14.67 -3.78
C ARG A 10 -8.71 -15.84 -4.46
N ALA A 11 -9.21 -16.76 -3.64
CA ALA A 11 -9.94 -17.95 -4.10
C ALA A 11 -11.24 -17.63 -4.87
N ASN A 12 -11.83 -16.46 -4.66
CA ASN A 12 -13.04 -15.99 -5.35
C ASN A 12 -12.74 -15.26 -6.68
N SER A 13 -11.58 -15.52 -7.29
CA SER A 13 -11.08 -14.83 -8.50
C SER A 13 -10.85 -13.32 -8.35
N GLY A 14 -11.10 -12.74 -7.18
CA GLY A 14 -10.75 -11.36 -6.88
C GLY A 14 -9.25 -11.18 -6.67
N VAL A 15 -8.75 -10.01 -7.05
CA VAL A 15 -7.35 -9.62 -6.89
C VAL A 15 -7.28 -8.48 -5.87
N LEU A 16 -6.78 -8.79 -4.68
CA LEU A 16 -6.55 -7.84 -3.63
C LEU A 16 -5.28 -7.02 -3.93
N ILE A 17 -5.38 -5.70 -3.80
CA ILE A 17 -4.28 -4.75 -3.95
C ILE A 17 -4.02 -4.07 -2.60
N GLU A 18 -2.77 -4.11 -2.16
CA GLU A 18 -2.32 -3.57 -0.88
C GLU A 18 -1.03 -2.78 -1.06
N VAL A 19 -0.78 -1.81 -0.19
CA VAL A 19 0.52 -1.15 -0.04
C VAL A 19 1.20 -1.71 1.18
N MET A 20 2.41 -2.22 0.98
CA MET A 20 3.29 -2.78 1.99
C MET A 20 4.44 -1.83 2.28
N GLU A 21 5.00 -1.93 3.48
CA GLU A 21 6.24 -1.26 3.86
C GLU A 21 7.21 -2.27 4.47
N LYS A 22 8.48 -2.16 4.10
CA LYS A 22 9.55 -2.91 4.76
C LYS A 22 9.96 -2.19 6.03
N ASP A 23 9.72 -2.80 7.18
CA ASP A 23 10.21 -2.34 8.47
C ASP A 23 11.74 -2.55 8.61
N THR A 24 12.37 -1.83 9.54
CA THR A 24 13.79 -1.85 9.91
C THR A 24 14.27 -3.27 10.25
N ILE A 25 13.38 -4.09 10.81
CA ILE A 25 13.64 -5.48 11.21
C ILE A 25 13.30 -6.48 10.08
N ARG A 26 13.32 -6.03 8.81
CA ARG A 26 13.03 -6.84 7.60
C ARG A 26 11.63 -7.48 7.56
N ARG A 27 10.67 -6.98 8.35
CA ARG A 27 9.28 -7.45 8.31
C ARG A 27 8.49 -6.63 7.29
N ASN A 28 7.63 -7.28 6.52
CA ASN A 28 6.69 -6.59 5.64
C ASN A 28 5.42 -6.26 6.44
N ARG A 29 5.10 -4.98 6.58
CA ARG A 29 3.86 -4.50 7.23
C ARG A 29 2.89 -4.03 6.16
N VAL A 30 1.61 -4.35 6.30
CA VAL A 30 0.57 -3.75 5.46
C VAL A 30 0.34 -2.32 5.96
N VAL A 31 0.46 -1.33 5.07
CA VAL A 31 0.24 0.09 5.39
C VAL A 31 -1.14 0.54 4.93
N ALA A 32 -1.62 0.03 3.80
CA ALA A 32 -2.95 0.34 3.30
C ALA A 32 -3.55 -0.82 2.53
N HIS A 33 -4.83 -1.08 2.74
CA HIS A 33 -5.65 -1.90 1.87
C HIS A 33 -6.31 -0.99 0.83
N ILE A 34 -6.01 -1.20 -0.46
CA ILE A 34 -6.51 -0.33 -1.53
C ILE A 34 -7.87 -0.82 -2.05
N GLY A 35 -8.03 -2.13 -2.21
CA GLY A 35 -9.30 -2.73 -2.64
C GLY A 35 -9.12 -4.12 -3.25
N THR A 36 -10.22 -4.70 -3.72
CA THR A 36 -10.23 -5.97 -4.47
C THR A 36 -10.82 -5.73 -5.85
N ALA A 37 -10.05 -6.03 -6.90
CA ALA A 37 -10.49 -5.95 -8.29
C ALA A 37 -10.96 -7.31 -8.79
N HIS A 38 -12.03 -7.34 -9.58
CA HIS A 38 -12.60 -8.53 -10.21
C HIS A 38 -12.44 -8.49 -11.73
N ASN A 39 -11.99 -7.36 -12.29
CA ASN A 39 -11.71 -7.21 -13.71
C ASN A 39 -10.50 -6.29 -13.97
N GLY A 40 -10.10 -6.20 -15.24
CA GLY A 40 -8.91 -5.43 -15.64
C GLY A 40 -9.06 -3.91 -15.49
N ILE A 41 -10.29 -3.38 -15.52
CA ILE A 41 -10.56 -1.94 -15.37
C ILE A 41 -10.36 -1.56 -13.90
N GLU A 42 -11.06 -2.24 -12.99
CA GLU A 42 -10.93 -2.08 -11.54
C GLU A 42 -9.46 -2.23 -11.12
N MET A 43 -8.75 -3.21 -11.68
CA MET A 43 -7.33 -3.41 -11.35
C MET A 43 -6.49 -2.19 -11.71
N ARG A 44 -6.71 -1.54 -12.86
CA ARG A 44 -5.97 -0.34 -13.27
C ARG A 44 -6.26 0.84 -12.34
N GLU A 45 -7.52 1.03 -11.95
CA GLU A 45 -7.92 2.08 -11.02
C GLU A 45 -7.30 1.89 -9.64
N LEU A 46 -7.38 0.67 -9.10
CA LEU A 46 -6.75 0.35 -7.82
C LEU A 46 -5.22 0.50 -7.87
N PHE A 47 -4.58 0.18 -9.00
CA PHE A 47 -3.14 0.42 -9.17
C PHE A 47 -2.79 1.91 -9.22
N ALA A 48 -3.59 2.75 -9.88
CA ALA A 48 -3.38 4.19 -9.89
C ALA A 48 -3.46 4.74 -8.46
N ARG A 49 -4.51 4.36 -7.71
CA ARG A 49 -4.67 4.76 -6.31
C ARG A 49 -3.55 4.25 -5.40
N ALA A 50 -3.11 3.00 -5.60
CA ALA A 50 -2.00 2.44 -4.84
C ALA A 50 -0.67 3.19 -5.08
N LYS A 51 -0.44 3.69 -6.31
CA LYS A 51 0.73 4.51 -6.63
C LYS A 51 0.71 5.85 -5.90
N GLU A 52 -0.43 6.51 -5.82
CA GLU A 52 -0.58 7.75 -5.05
C GLU A 52 -0.19 7.53 -3.58
N VAL A 53 -0.69 6.46 -2.96
CA VAL A 53 -0.37 6.12 -1.56
C VAL A 53 1.12 5.80 -1.36
N VAL A 54 1.77 5.17 -2.33
CA VAL A 54 3.22 4.92 -2.29
C VAL A 54 3.99 6.24 -2.41
N LEU A 55 3.61 7.12 -3.35
CA LEU A 55 4.26 8.40 -3.58
C LEU A 55 4.09 9.34 -2.40
N ASP A 56 2.90 9.46 -1.82
CA ASP A 56 2.67 10.24 -0.60
C ASP A 56 3.56 9.75 0.54
N GLY A 57 3.72 8.42 0.65
CA GLY A 57 4.64 7.83 1.61
C GLY A 57 6.11 8.15 1.38
N GLN A 58 6.53 8.16 0.12
CA GLN A 58 7.89 8.53 -0.27
C GLN A 58 8.13 10.02 0.00
N LEU A 59 7.17 10.89 -0.32
CA LEU A 59 7.25 12.32 -0.04
C LEU A 59 7.40 12.60 1.45
N VAL A 60 6.65 11.89 2.31
CA VAL A 60 6.76 11.99 3.77
C VAL A 60 8.16 11.57 4.26
N MET A 61 8.71 10.48 3.71
CA MET A 61 10.06 10.00 4.05
C MET A 61 11.16 10.96 3.56
N ASP A 62 11.04 11.48 2.34
CA ASP A 62 12.00 12.41 1.74
C ASP A 62 12.01 13.76 2.50
N LEU A 63 10.88 14.16 3.08
CA LEU A 63 10.77 15.34 3.94
C LEU A 63 11.24 15.09 5.38
N GLY A 64 11.66 13.87 5.73
CA GLY A 64 12.09 13.52 7.08
C GLY A 64 10.97 13.63 8.14
N LEU A 65 9.72 13.70 7.69
CA LEU A 65 8.56 13.66 8.58
C LEU A 65 8.33 12.18 8.88
N GLU A 66 8.75 11.70 10.05
CA GLU A 66 8.23 10.42 10.52
C GLU A 66 6.70 10.59 10.56
N ALA A 67 5.99 9.75 9.81
CA ALA A 67 4.53 9.79 9.79
C ALA A 67 4.09 9.57 11.23
N ASP A 68 3.70 10.68 11.89
CA ASP A 68 3.38 10.76 13.31
C ASP A 68 2.32 9.71 13.61
N GLN A 69 2.79 8.54 14.05
CA GLN A 69 1.96 7.40 14.38
C GLN A 69 1.57 7.55 15.85
N GLU A 70 1.05 8.72 16.21
CA GLU A 70 0.37 8.96 17.48
C GLU A 70 -0.88 9.80 17.20
N LEU A 71 -2.04 9.14 17.19
CA LEU A 71 -3.18 9.54 18.01
C LEU A 71 -4.36 8.60 17.77
N ARG A 72 -4.88 8.09 18.89
CA ARG A 72 -5.99 7.15 19.13
C ARG A 72 -5.48 5.72 19.33
N GLY A 73 -5.39 5.20 20.55
CA GLY A 73 -6.29 5.37 21.69
C GLY A 73 -6.90 4.02 22.00
#